data_AF-A0A662F3V4-F1
#
_entry.id   AF-A0A662F3V4-F1
#
_cell.length_a   1.000
_cell.length_b   1.000
_cell.length_c   1.000
_cell.angle_alpha   90.00
_cell.angle_beta   90.00
_cell.angle_gamma   90.00
#
_symmetry.space_group_name_H-M   'P 1'
#
loop_
_entity.id
_entity.type
_entity.pdbx_description
1 polymer ?
#
loop_
_entity_poly.entity_id
_entity_poly.type
_entity_poly.pdbx_seq_one_letter_code
_entity_poly.pdbx_strand_id
1 'polypeptide(L)'
;AAHRDYINTRLRLLSPQARTELDRTGLLAPLETRGIGGTADFSRIKCLHMHVAHALAAANPVGALVLAGIPDRACPPDRIICRELAESA
;
A
#
# COMPACT_ATOMS: atom_id res chain seq x y z
N ALA A 1 -4.27 -6.09 -13.63
CA ALA A 1 -4.88 -6.88 -12.54
C ALA A 1 -4.74 -6.15 -11.20
N ALA A 2 -3.54 -6.11 -10.59
CA ALA A 2 -3.33 -5.63 -9.22
C ALA A 2 -3.98 -4.28 -8.81
N HIS A 3 -3.96 -3.24 -9.66
CA HIS A 3 -4.64 -1.97 -9.33
C HIS A 3 -6.17 -2.13 -9.20
N ARG A 4 -6.79 -2.92 -10.06
CA ARG A 4 -8.24 -3.19 -10.02
C ARG A 4 -8.59 -4.08 -8.82
N ASP A 5 -7.77 -5.09 -8.55
CA ASP A 5 -7.96 -5.97 -7.40
C ASP A 5 -7.84 -5.22 -6.07
N TYR A 6 -6.90 -4.28 -6.00
CA TYR A 6 -6.76 -3.36 -4.87
C TYR A 6 -7.99 -2.46 -4.68
N ILE A 7 -8.50 -1.86 -5.76
CA ILE A 7 -9.74 -1.06 -5.72
C ILE A 7 -10.89 -1.91 -5.19
N ASN A 8 -11.12 -3.07 -5.80
CA ASN A 8 -12.22 -3.96 -5.42
C ASN A 8 -12.13 -4.38 -3.95
N THR A 9 -10.93 -4.74 -3.49
CA THR A 9 -10.70 -5.14 -2.09
C THR A 9 -10.94 -3.99 -1.13
N ARG A 10 -10.40 -2.80 -1.43
CA ARG A 10 -10.63 -1.59 -0.63
C ARG A 10 -12.11 -1.27 -0.52
N LEU A 11 -12.87 -1.33 -1.61
CA LEU A 11 -14.31 -1.06 -1.60
C LEU A 11 -15.09 -2.10 -0.79
N ARG A 12 -14.73 -3.39 -0.87
CA ARG A 12 -15.36 -4.46 -0.06
C ARG A 12 -15.12 -4.28 1.45
N LEU A 13 -14.02 -3.62 1.84
CA LEU A 13 -13.69 -3.36 3.24
C LEU A 13 -14.39 -2.12 3.81
N LEU A 14 -15.04 -1.31 2.98
CA LEU A 14 -15.80 -0.16 3.46
C LEU A 14 -17.10 -0.63 4.13
N SER A 15 -17.33 -0.21 5.36
CA SER A 15 -18.64 -0.36 5.99
C SER A 15 -19.69 0.51 5.27
N PRO A 16 -20.98 0.18 5.37
CA PRO A 16 -22.04 1.01 4.80
C PRO A 16 -21.97 2.47 5.29
N GLN A 17 -21.71 2.66 6.59
CA GLN A 17 -21.57 4.00 7.18
C GLN A 17 -20.38 4.76 6.59
N ALA A 18 -19.21 4.11 6.46
CA ALA A 18 -18.04 4.73 5.85
C ALA A 18 -18.30 5.10 4.40
N ARG A 19 -19.01 4.25 3.65
CA ARG A 19 -19.36 4.52 2.25
C ARG A 19 -20.26 5.74 2.10
N THR A 20 -21.28 5.89 2.96
CA THR A 20 -22.15 7.07 2.98
C THR A 20 -21.36 8.35 3.28
N GLU A 21 -20.46 8.32 4.26
CA GLU A 21 -19.67 9.50 4.61
C GLU A 21 -18.67 9.88 3.51
N LEU A 22 -18.05 8.88 2.87
CA LEU A 22 -17.16 9.10 1.72
C LEU A 22 -17.89 9.67 0.52
N ASP A 23 -19.14 9.25 0.29
CA ASP A 23 -19.99 9.79 -0.77
C ASP A 23 -20.35 11.26 -0.48
N ARG A 24 -20.81 11.55 0.75
CA ARG A 24 -21.15 12.90 1.22
C ARG A 24 -19.98 13.89 1.09
N THR A 25 -18.75 13.42 1.31
CA THR A 25 -17.53 14.22 1.24
C THR A 25 -16.89 14.25 -0.16
N GLY A 26 -17.46 13.53 -1.14
CA GLY A 26 -16.91 13.42 -2.50
C GLY A 26 -15.63 12.59 -2.60
N LEU A 27 -15.26 11.88 -1.54
CA LEU A 27 -14.05 11.05 -1.47
C LEU A 27 -14.26 9.63 -1.99
N LEU A 28 -15.50 9.19 -2.18
CA LEU A 28 -15.80 7.86 -2.70
C LEU A 28 -15.30 7.67 -4.15
N ALA A 29 -15.54 8.64 -5.04
CA ALA A 29 -15.18 8.52 -6.46
C ALA A 29 -13.66 8.31 -6.70
N PRO A 30 -12.74 9.03 -6.02
CA PRO A 30 -11.32 8.70 -6.07
C PRO A 30 -10.98 7.27 -5.60
N LEU A 31 -11.70 6.72 -4.61
CA LEU A 31 -11.49 5.35 -4.13
C LEU A 31 -12.05 4.29 -5.09
N GLU A 32 -12.99 4.64 -5.96
CA GLU A 32 -13.51 3.74 -6.99
C GLU A 32 -12.65 3.73 -8.26
N THR A 33 -11.89 4.81 -8.50
CA THR A 33 -11.18 5.02 -9.78
C THR A 33 -9.65 4.93 -9.67
N ARG A 34 -9.07 5.22 -8.50
CA ARG A 34 -7.61 5.27 -8.34
C ARG A 34 -7.06 3.99 -7.73
N GLY A 35 -6.02 3.43 -8.35
CA GLY A 35 -5.37 2.19 -7.90
C GLY A 35 -4.44 2.38 -6.69
N ILE A 36 -3.54 1.42 -6.51
CA ILE A 36 -2.46 1.44 -5.50
C ILE A 36 -1.71 2.78 -5.52
N GLY A 37 -1.47 3.36 -4.33
CA GLY A 37 -0.83 4.68 -4.20
C GLY A 37 -1.65 5.87 -4.72
N GLY A 38 -2.91 5.64 -5.08
CA GLY A 38 -3.80 6.67 -5.61
C GLY A 38 -3.49 7.04 -7.07
N THR A 39 -2.91 6.13 -7.86
CA THR A 39 -2.68 6.37 -9.29
C THR A 39 -3.97 6.30 -10.11
N ALA A 40 -4.17 7.24 -11.04
CA ALA A 40 -5.22 7.16 -12.06
C ALA A 40 -4.71 6.50 -13.36
N ASP A 41 -3.39 6.46 -13.56
CA ASP A 41 -2.75 5.81 -14.71
C ASP A 41 -2.24 4.43 -14.28
N PHE A 42 -2.89 3.37 -14.77
CA PHE A 42 -2.55 1.98 -14.42
C PHE A 42 -1.39 1.42 -15.25
N SER A 43 -0.87 2.19 -16.22
CA SER A 43 0.35 1.83 -16.96
C SER A 43 1.63 2.24 -16.21
N ARG A 44 1.49 3.07 -15.17
CA ARG A 44 2.60 3.59 -14.37
C ARG A 44 2.61 3.05 -12.95
N ILE A 45 3.82 2.90 -12.43
CA ILE A 45 4.07 2.59 -11.03
C ILE A 45 4.30 3.90 -10.29
N LYS A 46 3.58 4.12 -9.19
CA LYS A 46 3.79 5.26 -8.30
C LYS A 46 4.76 4.87 -7.18
N CYS A 47 4.31 4.87 -5.92
CA CYS A 47 5.19 4.64 -4.79
C CYS A 47 5.37 3.13 -4.53
N LEU A 48 6.60 2.60 -4.64
CA LEU A 48 6.91 1.17 -4.48
C LEU A 48 6.47 0.61 -3.11
N HIS A 49 6.62 1.38 -2.03
CA HIS A 49 6.18 0.97 -0.69
C HIS A 49 4.68 0.63 -0.60
N MET A 50 3.82 1.24 -1.42
CA MET A 50 2.39 0.90 -1.47
C MET A 50 2.14 -0.42 -2.19
N HIS A 51 2.96 -0.75 -3.20
CA HIS A 51 2.92 -2.07 -3.82
C HIS A 51 3.42 -3.16 -2.88
N VAL A 52 4.45 -2.87 -2.08
CA VAL A 52 4.91 -3.75 -1.00
C VAL A 52 3.82 -3.96 0.04
N ALA A 53 3.21 -2.89 0.55
CA ALA A 53 2.11 -3.00 1.52
C ALA A 53 0.95 -3.85 0.98
N HIS A 54 0.58 -3.68 -0.31
CA HIS A 54 -0.42 -4.54 -0.93
C HIS A 54 0.06 -5.99 -1.08
N ALA A 55 1.32 -6.24 -1.43
CA ALA A 55 1.90 -7.59 -1.50
C ALA A 55 1.88 -8.35 -0.16
N LEU A 56 1.96 -7.63 0.96
CA LEU A 56 1.86 -8.21 2.30
C LEU A 56 0.43 -8.66 2.64
N ALA A 57 -0.58 -8.09 1.98
CA ALA A 57 -1.99 -8.39 2.22
C ALA A 57 -2.62 -9.30 1.13
N ALA A 58 -2.13 -9.24 -0.10
CA ALA A 58 -2.66 -9.95 -1.26
C ALA A 58 -1.60 -10.10 -2.37
N ALA A 59 -1.89 -10.88 -3.41
CA ALA A 59 -0.98 -11.04 -4.54
C ALA A 59 -0.73 -9.70 -5.26
N ASN A 60 0.54 -9.28 -5.36
CA ASN A 60 0.96 -8.11 -6.12
C ASN A 60 2.36 -8.35 -6.73
N PRO A 61 2.49 -8.40 -8.06
CA PRO A 61 3.76 -8.75 -8.71
C PRO A 61 4.85 -7.72 -8.46
N VAL A 62 4.51 -6.42 -8.46
CA VAL A 62 5.50 -5.35 -8.20
C VAL A 62 6.00 -5.43 -6.77
N GLY A 63 5.10 -5.63 -5.81
CA GLY A 63 5.51 -5.76 -4.41
C GLY A 63 6.33 -7.03 -4.15
N ALA A 64 6.01 -8.14 -4.82
CA ALA A 64 6.81 -9.35 -4.75
C ALA A 64 8.24 -9.16 -5.28
N LEU A 65 8.40 -8.45 -6.41
CA LEU A 65 9.72 -8.10 -6.96
C LEU A 65 10.53 -7.24 -5.99
N VAL A 66 9.90 -6.21 -5.41
CA VAL A 66 10.57 -5.35 -4.41
C VAL A 66 10.98 -6.16 -3.19
N LEU A 67 10.10 -7.02 -2.67
CA LEU A 67 10.39 -7.88 -1.51
C LEU A 67 11.49 -8.90 -1.78
N ALA A 68 11.64 -9.38 -3.03
CA ALA A 68 12.73 -10.27 -3.42
C ALA A 68 14.08 -9.54 -3.47
N GLY A 69 14.09 -8.23 -3.76
CA GLY A 69 15.29 -7.39 -3.78
C GLY A 69 15.72 -6.86 -2.41
N ILE A 70 14.93 -7.08 -1.34
CA ILE A 70 15.24 -6.65 0.02
C ILE A 70 15.52 -7.90 0.87
N PRO A 71 16.80 -8.27 1.08
CA PRO A 71 17.17 -9.48 1.82
C PRO A 71 16.82 -9.34 3.31
N ASP A 72 17.18 -8.20 3.90
CA ASP A 72 16.97 -7.91 5.31
C ASP A 72 15.72 -7.04 5.49
N ARG A 73 14.62 -7.67 5.89
CA ARG A 73 13.31 -7.01 6.05
C ARG A 73 13.09 -6.45 7.45
N ALA A 74 14.00 -6.72 8.36
CA ALA A 74 14.02 -6.23 9.72
C ALA A 74 15.47 -6.03 10.13
N CYS A 75 15.69 -5.16 11.12
CA CYS A 75 16.99 -5.07 11.77
C CYS A 75 17.34 -6.43 12.41
N PRO A 76 18.59 -6.89 12.33
CA PRO A 76 19.02 -8.05 13.10
C PRO A 76 19.01 -7.72 14.60
N PRO A 77 18.85 -8.73 15.48
CA PRO A 77 18.63 -8.49 16.91
C PRO A 77 19.82 -7.84 17.62
N ASP A 78 21.03 -8.04 17.10
CA ASP A 78 22.29 -7.46 17.57
C ASP A 78 22.54 -6.04 17.03
N ARG A 79 21.82 -5.62 15.98
CA ARG A 79 22.01 -4.31 15.36
C ARG A 79 20.70 -3.64 14.96
N ILE A 80 20.09 -2.94 15.90
CA ILE A 80 18.86 -2.17 15.69
C ILE A 80 19.20 -0.75 15.23
N ILE A 81 19.08 -0.48 13.93
CA ILE A 81 19.45 0.80 13.30
C ILE A 81 18.77 2.00 14.00
N CYS A 82 17.48 1.87 14.33
CA CYS A 82 16.73 2.96 14.99
C CYS A 82 17.28 3.29 16.40
N ARG A 83 17.91 2.32 17.08
CA ARG A 83 18.53 2.51 18.39
C ARG A 83 19.88 3.22 18.26
N GLU A 84 20.72 2.77 17.33
CA GLU A 84 22.01 3.41 17.04
C GLU A 84 21.83 4.90 16.68
N LEU A 85 20.84 5.20 15.85
CA LEU A 85 20.52 6.57 15.44
C LEU A 85 20.01 7.43 16.61
N ALA A 86 19.25 6.84 17.54
CA ALA A 86 18.74 7.55 18.71
C ALA A 86 19.83 7.86 19.75
N GLU A 87 20.85 7.01 19.85
CA GLU A 87 22.00 7.20 20.76
C GLU A 87 23.05 8.18 20.20
N SER A 88 22.98 8.46 18.89
CA SER A 88 23.90 9.36 18.17
C SER A 88 23.38 10.80 18.03
N ALA A 89 22.21 11.11 18.59
CA ALA A 89 21.53 12.40 18.51
C ALA A 89 21.53 13.11 19.88
#